data_AF-A0A957UWH0-F1
#
_entry.id   AF-A0A957UWH0-F1
#
_cell.length_a   1.000
_cell.length_b   1.000
_cell.length_c   1.000
_cell.angle_alpha   90.00
_cell.angle_beta   90.00
_cell.angle_gamma   90.00
#
_symmetry.space_group_name_H-M   'P 1'
#
loop_
_entity.id
_entity.type
_entity.pdbx_description
1 polymer ?
#
loop_
_entity_poly.entity_id
_entity_poly.type
_entity_poly.pdbx_seq_one_letter_code
_entity_poly.pdbx_strand_id
1 'polypeptide(L)'
;ADRNLISGNGRNGITMDQVSNTFVYGNYIGLNATGLAALRNNESGVGIFRGLPNFIGGSAAGQGNVISGNGQHGIAMSDGATSAAHVIRGNLIGTDAAGNVTPGVGNTLNGILFNESSIVIGGLGAGDGNVIAGNGLNGVVVQGGQANQIVGNRIYANGGLGIDLGASGPDAND
;
A
#
# COMPACT_ATOMS: atom_id res chain seq x y z
N ALA A 1 7.32 -18.32 8.88
CA ALA A 1 6.01 -17.67 9.05
C ALA A 1 5.18 -18.07 7.85
N ASP A 2 3.99 -18.60 8.10
CA ASP A 2 3.07 -18.99 7.03
C ASP A 2 2.54 -17.71 6.37
N ARG A 3 2.95 -17.46 5.12
CA ARG A 3 2.52 -16.31 4.31
C ARG A 3 1.53 -16.82 3.28
N ASN A 4 0.39 -16.15 3.10
CA ASN A 4 -0.43 -16.43 1.92
C ASN A 4 0.22 -15.81 0.67
N LEU A 5 0.06 -16.48 -0.47
CA LEU A 5 0.42 -15.98 -1.80
C LEU A 5 -0.84 -15.59 -2.55
N ILE A 6 -1.03 -14.31 -2.82
CA ILE A 6 -2.26 -13.73 -3.40
C ILE A 6 -1.89 -12.99 -4.69
N SER A 7 -1.86 -13.74 -5.79
CA SER A 7 -1.20 -13.34 -7.03
C SER A 7 -1.85 -13.99 -8.24
N GLY A 8 -1.71 -13.39 -9.42
CA GLY A 8 -2.28 -13.92 -10.67
C GLY A 8 -3.79 -13.73 -10.81
N ASN A 9 -4.40 -12.85 -10.01
CA ASN A 9 -5.84 -12.58 -10.07
C ASN A 9 -6.20 -11.62 -11.20
N GLY A 10 -7.40 -11.76 -11.77
CA GLY A 10 -7.92 -10.87 -12.82
C GLY A 10 -8.38 -9.49 -12.34
N ARG A 11 -8.37 -9.24 -11.03
CA ARG A 11 -8.78 -7.99 -10.36
C ARG A 11 -7.80 -7.68 -9.21
N ASN A 12 -8.25 -6.98 -8.16
CA ASN A 12 -7.48 -6.81 -6.94
C ASN A 12 -7.06 -8.16 -6.33
N GLY A 13 -5.94 -8.18 -5.61
CA GLY A 13 -5.54 -9.36 -4.82
C GLY A 13 -6.48 -9.60 -3.63
N ILE A 14 -6.71 -8.55 -2.84
CA ILE A 14 -7.68 -8.52 -1.75
C ILE A 14 -8.65 -7.36 -1.97
N THR A 15 -9.95 -7.63 -1.85
CA THR A 15 -10.98 -6.59 -1.82
C THR A 15 -11.65 -6.57 -0.44
N MET A 16 -11.64 -5.41 0.21
CA MET A 16 -12.36 -5.12 1.45
C MET A 16 -13.48 -4.15 1.14
N ASP A 17 -14.72 -4.65 1.04
CA ASP A 17 -15.88 -3.84 0.64
C ASP A 17 -16.92 -3.83 1.76
N GLN A 18 -17.18 -2.66 2.35
CA GLN A 18 -18.08 -2.48 3.49
C GLN A 18 -17.74 -3.35 4.72
N VAL A 19 -16.46 -3.59 4.96
CA VAL A 19 -15.97 -4.35 6.12
C VAL A 19 -15.17 -3.47 7.09
N SER A 20 -15.09 -3.94 8.33
CA SER A 20 -14.32 -3.31 9.43
C SER A 20 -13.58 -4.39 10.22
N ASN A 21 -12.58 -3.98 11.00
CA ASN A 21 -11.78 -4.84 11.87
C ASN A 21 -11.18 -6.05 11.15
N THR A 22 -10.82 -5.87 9.87
CA THR A 22 -10.16 -6.88 9.07
C THR A 22 -8.64 -6.68 9.15
N PHE A 23 -7.91 -7.79 9.34
CA PHE A 23 -6.46 -7.82 9.48
C PHE A 23 -5.83 -8.54 8.30
N VAL A 24 -5.04 -7.81 7.52
CA VAL A 24 -4.26 -8.37 6.40
C VAL A 24 -2.80 -8.34 6.80
N TYR A 25 -2.28 -9.47 7.30
CA TYR A 25 -0.92 -9.58 7.83
C TYR A 25 -0.09 -10.63 7.10
N GLY A 26 1.19 -10.32 6.86
CA GLY A 26 2.21 -11.29 6.46
C GLY A 26 2.01 -11.91 5.08
N ASN A 27 1.30 -11.28 4.15
CA ASN A 27 1.01 -11.84 2.84
C ASN A 27 1.99 -11.38 1.76
N TYR A 28 2.17 -12.18 0.71
CA TYR A 28 2.70 -11.74 -0.58
C TYR A 28 1.54 -11.47 -1.52
N ILE A 29 1.46 -10.24 -2.02
CA ILE A 29 0.34 -9.77 -2.84
C ILE A 29 0.90 -9.21 -4.14
N GLY A 30 0.76 -9.99 -5.23
CA GLY A 30 1.18 -9.63 -6.59
C GLY A 30 2.59 -10.11 -6.98
N LEU A 31 3.31 -10.82 -6.10
CA LEU A 31 4.58 -11.47 -6.39
C LEU A 31 4.43 -12.99 -6.51
N ASN A 32 5.41 -13.67 -7.07
CA ASN A 32 5.50 -15.13 -7.00
C ASN A 32 5.95 -15.62 -5.60
N ALA A 33 5.99 -16.94 -5.40
CA ALA A 33 6.35 -17.54 -4.11
C ALA A 33 7.77 -17.19 -3.62
N THR A 34 8.70 -16.83 -4.52
CA THR A 34 10.05 -16.40 -4.12
C THR A 34 10.07 -14.95 -3.63
N GLY A 35 9.06 -14.16 -3.97
CA GLY A 35 8.99 -12.74 -3.64
C GLY A 35 9.97 -11.87 -4.44
N LEU A 36 10.47 -12.38 -5.57
CA LEU A 36 11.47 -11.70 -6.41
C LEU A 36 10.97 -11.32 -7.80
N ALA A 37 9.80 -11.80 -8.22
CA ALA A 37 9.21 -11.46 -9.51
C ALA A 37 7.70 -11.24 -9.39
N ALA A 38 7.17 -10.34 -10.22
CA ALA A 38 5.74 -10.08 -10.28
C ALA A 38 4.99 -11.31 -10.80
N LEU A 39 3.92 -11.69 -10.08
CA LEU A 39 2.85 -12.55 -10.56
C LEU A 39 1.56 -11.74 -10.41
N ARG A 40 1.39 -10.82 -11.36
CA ARG A 40 0.49 -9.67 -11.26
C ARG A 40 -0.94 -10.04 -10.89
N ASN A 41 -1.52 -9.31 -9.93
CA ASN A 41 -2.96 -9.07 -9.88
C ASN A 41 -3.27 -7.90 -10.81
N ASN A 42 -4.26 -8.03 -11.71
CA ASN A 42 -4.46 -7.07 -12.80
C ASN A 42 -4.87 -5.66 -12.34
N GLU A 43 -5.41 -5.51 -11.13
CA GLU A 43 -5.73 -4.20 -10.53
C GLU A 43 -4.77 -3.91 -9.38
N SER A 44 -5.27 -3.45 -8.22
CA SER A 44 -4.45 -3.11 -7.05
C SER A 44 -4.13 -4.35 -6.20
N GLY A 45 -3.09 -4.29 -5.38
CA GLY A 45 -2.81 -5.37 -4.43
C GLY A 45 -3.94 -5.51 -3.41
N VAL A 46 -4.26 -4.42 -2.75
CA VAL A 46 -5.37 -4.31 -1.78
C VAL A 46 -6.28 -3.16 -2.20
N GLY A 47 -7.54 -3.45 -2.47
CA GLY A 47 -8.60 -2.46 -2.68
C GLY A 47 -9.52 -2.39 -1.47
N ILE A 48 -9.73 -1.20 -0.92
CA ILE A 48 -10.67 -0.95 0.17
C ILE A 48 -11.74 0.01 -0.34
N PHE A 49 -12.99 -0.43 -0.29
CA PHE A 49 -14.13 0.32 -0.80
C PHE A 49 -15.17 0.46 0.30
N ARG A 50 -15.66 1.69 0.53
CA ARG A 50 -16.71 1.97 1.52
C ARG A 50 -16.38 1.38 2.90
N GLY A 51 -15.09 1.38 3.25
CA GLY A 51 -14.56 0.65 4.40
C GLY A 51 -14.66 1.42 5.71
N LEU A 52 -14.68 0.68 6.81
CA LEU A 52 -14.47 1.16 8.17
C LEU A 52 -13.10 0.66 8.66
N PRO A 53 -12.62 0.99 9.88
CA PRO A 53 -11.21 0.77 10.26
C PRO A 53 -10.72 -0.65 9.98
N ASN A 54 -9.66 -0.75 9.17
CA ASN A 54 -9.04 -2.02 8.74
C ASN A 54 -7.51 -1.87 8.86
N PHE A 55 -6.83 -3.00 9.00
CA PHE A 55 -5.41 -3.05 9.33
C PHE A 55 -4.63 -3.80 8.26
N ILE A 56 -3.73 -3.10 7.58
CA ILE A 56 -2.90 -3.63 6.52
C ILE A 56 -1.47 -3.61 7.04
N GLY A 57 -0.96 -4.78 7.38
CA GLY A 57 0.32 -4.95 8.05
C GLY A 57 0.30 -4.54 9.52
N GLY A 58 1.39 -4.84 10.22
CA GLY A 58 1.55 -4.56 11.63
C GLY A 58 3.03 -4.48 12.03
N SER A 59 3.28 -4.02 13.25
CA SER A 59 4.64 -3.74 13.74
C SER A 59 5.40 -4.96 14.26
N ALA A 60 4.71 -6.07 14.53
CA ALA A 60 5.39 -7.30 14.93
C ALA A 60 6.08 -7.96 13.73
N ALA A 61 7.21 -8.64 13.99
CA ALA A 61 7.94 -9.37 12.96
C ALA A 61 7.02 -10.36 12.24
N GLY A 62 6.97 -10.25 10.91
CA GLY A 62 6.13 -11.10 10.06
C GLY A 62 4.69 -10.60 9.84
N GLN A 63 4.26 -9.51 10.48
CA GLN A 63 2.94 -8.92 10.21
C GLN A 63 2.92 -8.04 8.96
N GLY A 64 4.04 -7.44 8.59
CA GLY A 64 4.18 -6.68 7.35
C GLY A 64 3.88 -7.50 6.09
N ASN A 65 3.05 -6.97 5.20
CA ASN A 65 2.84 -7.57 3.88
C ASN A 65 3.91 -7.13 2.88
N VAL A 66 4.09 -7.89 1.82
CA VAL A 66 4.81 -7.48 0.60
C VAL A 66 3.77 -7.28 -0.50
N ILE A 67 3.56 -6.04 -0.91
CA ILE A 67 2.50 -5.62 -1.82
C ILE A 67 3.13 -4.96 -3.05
N SER A 68 3.39 -5.77 -4.07
CA SER A 68 4.28 -5.43 -5.18
C SER A 68 3.85 -6.16 -6.45
N GLY A 69 4.24 -5.67 -7.62
CA GLY A 69 3.97 -6.32 -8.91
C GLY A 69 2.52 -6.25 -9.36
N ASN A 70 1.68 -5.42 -8.73
CA ASN A 70 0.27 -5.27 -9.08
C ASN A 70 0.09 -4.35 -10.31
N GLY A 71 -0.99 -4.59 -11.06
CA GLY A 71 -1.30 -3.89 -12.32
C GLY A 71 -1.69 -2.44 -12.17
N GLN A 72 -2.09 -2.03 -10.96
CA GLN A 72 -2.38 -0.65 -10.60
C GLN A 72 -1.59 -0.25 -9.35
N HIS A 73 -2.28 0.04 -8.25
CA HIS A 73 -1.69 0.52 -7.01
C HIS A 73 -1.27 -0.64 -6.10
N GLY A 74 -0.37 -0.39 -5.15
CA GLY A 74 -0.18 -1.34 -4.05
C GLY A 74 -1.45 -1.43 -3.21
N ILE A 75 -1.88 -0.29 -2.65
CA ILE A 75 -3.10 -0.15 -1.87
C ILE A 75 -3.94 1.00 -2.44
N ALA A 76 -5.23 0.75 -2.70
CA ALA A 76 -6.19 1.77 -3.12
C ALA A 76 -7.36 1.84 -2.12
N MET A 77 -7.73 3.05 -1.70
CA MET A 77 -8.84 3.31 -0.78
C MET A 77 -9.76 4.37 -1.39
N SER A 78 -11.03 4.01 -1.67
CA SER A 78 -11.99 4.90 -2.30
C SER A 78 -13.44 4.68 -1.85
N ASP A 79 -14.30 5.61 -2.25
CA ASP A 79 -15.75 5.47 -2.28
C ASP A 79 -16.49 5.46 -0.93
N GLY A 80 -15.90 5.98 0.14
CA GLY A 80 -16.70 6.79 1.07
C GLY A 80 -17.08 6.18 2.42
N ALA A 81 -16.12 6.20 3.36
CA ALA A 81 -16.44 6.74 4.68
C ALA A 81 -15.76 8.10 4.81
N THR A 82 -16.46 9.12 5.29
CA THR A 82 -15.86 10.44 5.60
C THR A 82 -14.74 10.33 6.62
N SER A 83 -14.67 9.22 7.38
CA SER A 83 -13.55 8.83 8.26
C SER A 83 -13.47 7.29 8.34
N ALA A 84 -12.45 6.69 7.70
CA ALA A 84 -12.31 5.24 7.69
C ALA A 84 -11.25 4.72 8.68
N ALA A 85 -10.36 5.59 9.18
CA ALA A 85 -9.28 5.28 10.12
C ALA A 85 -8.54 3.96 9.83
N HIS A 86 -8.30 3.67 8.55
CA HIS A 86 -7.48 2.54 8.14
C HIS A 86 -6.03 2.75 8.60
N VAL A 87 -5.41 1.67 9.05
CA VAL A 87 -4.02 1.68 9.54
C VAL A 87 -3.18 0.81 8.62
N ILE A 88 -2.16 1.40 8.03
CA ILE A 88 -1.22 0.77 7.10
C ILE A 88 0.17 0.86 7.72
N ARG A 89 0.72 -0.24 8.21
CA ARG A 89 2.00 -0.25 8.95
C ARG A 89 2.88 -1.45 8.64
N GLY A 90 4.19 -1.24 8.69
CA GLY A 90 5.19 -2.29 8.57
C GLY A 90 5.23 -3.02 7.22
N ASN A 91 4.59 -2.48 6.18
CA ASN A 91 4.53 -3.13 4.86
C ASN A 91 5.75 -2.79 3.99
N LEU A 92 6.06 -3.70 3.07
CA LEU A 92 6.93 -3.47 1.92
C LEU A 92 6.04 -3.28 0.68
N ILE A 93 6.08 -2.11 0.05
CA ILE A 93 5.18 -1.72 -1.04
C ILE A 93 6.00 -1.28 -2.26
N GLY A 94 5.89 -2.04 -3.35
CA GLY A 94 6.64 -1.82 -4.59
C GLY A 94 8.07 -2.38 -4.61
N THR A 95 8.48 -3.06 -3.54
CA THR A 95 9.80 -3.69 -3.39
C THR A 95 9.71 -5.22 -3.46
N ASP A 96 10.85 -5.90 -3.57
CA ASP A 96 10.90 -7.34 -3.38
C ASP A 96 10.68 -7.74 -1.90
N ALA A 97 10.62 -9.03 -1.63
CA ALA A 97 10.39 -9.53 -0.27
C ALA A 97 11.48 -9.19 0.76
N ALA A 98 12.65 -8.74 0.32
CA ALA A 98 13.71 -8.24 1.18
C ALA A 98 13.68 -6.70 1.35
N GLY A 99 12.78 -6.02 0.63
CA GLY A 99 12.64 -4.57 0.66
C GLY A 99 13.55 -3.84 -0.33
N ASN A 100 14.12 -4.54 -1.32
CA ASN A 100 14.94 -3.91 -2.35
C ASN A 100 14.09 -3.43 -3.53
N VAL A 101 14.57 -2.39 -4.21
CA VAL A 101 14.01 -1.94 -5.48
C VAL A 101 14.53 -2.86 -6.58
N THR A 102 13.65 -3.70 -7.13
CA THR A 102 14.00 -4.70 -8.15
C THR A 102 13.24 -4.38 -9.44
N PRO A 103 13.90 -4.33 -10.62
CA PRO A 103 13.25 -4.01 -11.88
C PRO A 103 12.06 -4.94 -12.17
N GLY A 104 10.91 -4.35 -12.52
CA GLY A 104 9.69 -5.10 -12.83
C GLY A 104 8.91 -5.65 -11.61
N VAL A 105 9.37 -5.37 -10.38
CA VAL A 105 8.69 -5.78 -9.14
C VAL A 105 7.78 -4.67 -8.59
N GLY A 106 7.98 -3.43 -9.00
CA GLY A 106 7.13 -2.30 -8.61
C GLY A 106 5.64 -2.50 -8.91
N ASN A 107 4.76 -1.87 -8.12
CA ASN A 107 3.39 -1.67 -8.56
C ASN A 107 3.39 -0.72 -9.76
N THR A 108 2.48 -0.92 -10.70
CA THR A 108 2.53 -0.21 -11.99
C THR A 108 2.24 1.29 -11.85
N LEU A 109 1.38 1.65 -10.90
CA LEU A 109 1.02 3.03 -10.59
C LEU A 109 1.63 3.43 -9.24
N ASN A 110 0.80 3.90 -8.30
CA ASN A 110 1.25 4.41 -7.01
C ASN A 110 1.45 3.29 -5.98
N GLY A 111 2.27 3.54 -4.95
CA GLY A 111 2.36 2.64 -3.79
C GLY A 111 1.04 2.59 -3.02
N ILE A 112 0.56 3.75 -2.57
CA ILE A 112 -0.71 3.92 -1.87
C ILE A 112 -1.46 5.10 -2.51
N LEU A 113 -2.74 4.93 -2.82
CA LEU A 113 -3.63 6.00 -3.29
C LEU A 113 -4.91 6.01 -2.46
N PHE A 114 -5.34 7.20 -2.02
CA PHE A 114 -6.59 7.33 -1.28
C PHE A 114 -7.24 8.71 -1.37
N ASN A 115 -8.55 8.75 -1.15
CA ASN A 115 -9.37 9.96 -1.03
C ASN A 115 -10.29 9.86 0.20
N GLU A 116 -9.69 9.73 1.37
CA GLU A 116 -10.37 9.47 2.64
C GLU A 116 -9.68 10.19 3.80
N SER A 117 -10.39 10.35 4.92
CA SER A 117 -9.87 11.03 6.12
C SER A 117 -9.42 10.05 7.21
N SER A 118 -8.56 10.54 8.10
CA SER A 118 -8.04 9.83 9.26
C SER A 118 -7.22 8.58 8.94
N ILE A 119 -6.69 8.46 7.72
CA ILE A 119 -5.83 7.35 7.32
C ILE A 119 -4.47 7.48 8.02
N VAL A 120 -3.99 6.37 8.59
CA VAL A 120 -2.68 6.29 9.25
C VAL A 120 -1.75 5.40 8.45
N ILE A 121 -0.78 6.02 7.77
CA ILE A 121 0.28 5.35 7.02
C ILE A 121 1.57 5.47 7.81
N GLY A 122 1.97 4.37 8.43
CA GLY A 122 3.15 4.28 9.26
C GLY A 122 2.88 4.62 10.73
N GLY A 123 3.93 4.99 11.45
CA GLY A 123 3.95 5.28 12.88
C GLY A 123 5.37 5.51 13.39
N LEU A 124 5.49 6.05 14.61
CA LEU A 124 6.79 6.31 15.23
C LEU A 124 7.34 5.11 16.03
N GLY A 125 6.53 4.07 16.22
CA GLY A 125 6.97 2.83 16.88
C GLY A 125 7.91 2.01 16.00
N ALA A 126 8.75 1.21 16.64
CA ALA A 126 9.60 0.26 15.93
C ALA A 126 8.73 -0.71 15.10
N GLY A 127 9.03 -0.83 13.80
CA GLY A 127 8.27 -1.67 12.87
C GLY A 127 6.98 -1.06 12.33
N ASP A 128 6.54 0.12 12.80
CA ASP A 128 5.34 0.76 12.26
C ASP A 128 5.56 1.31 10.84
N GLY A 129 6.78 1.77 10.54
CA GLY A 129 7.12 2.40 9.27
C GLY A 129 7.00 1.46 8.07
N ASN A 130 6.31 1.91 7.02
CA ASN A 130 6.30 1.20 5.74
C ASN A 130 7.56 1.53 4.93
N VAL A 131 7.95 0.61 4.05
CA VAL A 131 8.88 0.88 2.93
C VAL A 131 8.07 0.99 1.66
N ILE A 132 8.06 2.17 1.03
CA ILE A 132 7.28 2.47 -0.16
C ILE A 132 8.23 2.94 -1.24
N ALA A 133 8.63 2.03 -2.12
CA ALA A 133 9.68 2.28 -3.10
C ALA A 133 9.47 1.48 -4.37
N GLY A 134 10.07 1.91 -5.47
CA GLY A 134 10.05 1.18 -6.75
C GLY A 134 8.70 1.18 -7.46
N ASN A 135 7.70 1.92 -7.00
CA ASN A 135 6.39 2.03 -7.67
C ASN A 135 6.54 2.85 -8.97
N GLY A 136 5.74 2.55 -9.99
CA GLY A 136 5.86 3.15 -11.32
C GLY A 136 5.51 4.65 -11.38
N LEU A 137 4.66 5.11 -10.46
CA LEU A 137 4.32 6.52 -10.26
C LEU A 137 4.72 6.96 -8.84
N ASN A 138 3.83 7.58 -8.07
CA ASN A 138 4.16 8.17 -6.78
C ASN A 138 4.22 7.11 -5.65
N GLY A 139 4.88 7.44 -4.55
CA GLY A 139 4.86 6.61 -3.34
C GLY A 139 3.48 6.59 -2.70
N VAL A 140 3.03 7.75 -2.20
CA VAL A 140 1.72 7.95 -1.58
C VAL A 140 1.00 9.11 -2.26
N VAL A 141 -0.24 8.90 -2.69
CA VAL A 141 -1.10 9.94 -3.27
C VAL A 141 -2.29 10.18 -2.36
N VAL A 142 -2.49 11.44 -1.95
CA VAL A 142 -3.60 11.90 -1.11
C VAL A 142 -4.52 12.76 -1.95
N GLN A 143 -5.55 12.18 -2.55
CA GLN A 143 -6.46 12.93 -3.43
C GLN A 143 -7.46 13.80 -2.65
N GLY A 144 -7.61 13.56 -1.35
CA GLY A 144 -8.47 14.33 -0.47
C GLY A 144 -8.57 13.71 0.92
N GLY A 145 -9.46 14.29 1.73
CA GLY A 145 -9.66 13.94 3.14
C GLY A 145 -8.85 14.82 4.11
N GLN A 146 -9.11 14.64 5.40
CA GLN A 146 -8.51 15.44 6.48
C GLN A 146 -7.88 14.53 7.54
N ALA A 147 -7.02 15.11 8.38
CA ALA A 147 -6.41 14.43 9.52
C ALA A 147 -5.67 13.12 9.16
N ASN A 148 -5.13 13.05 7.95
CA ASN A 148 -4.33 11.93 7.49
C ASN A 148 -2.91 12.03 8.07
N GLN A 149 -2.33 10.90 8.46
CA GLN A 149 -1.01 10.82 9.05
C GLN A 149 -0.11 9.94 8.17
N ILE A 150 0.94 10.53 7.60
CA ILE A 150 1.97 9.81 6.85
C ILE A 150 3.28 10.03 7.61
N VAL A 151 3.65 9.09 8.49
CA VAL A 151 4.74 9.30 9.45
C VAL A 151 5.60 8.04 9.61
N GLY A 152 6.91 8.22 9.77
CA GLY A 152 7.84 7.11 10.04
C GLY A 152 8.06 6.16 8.86
N ASN A 153 7.63 6.52 7.65
CA ASN A 153 7.83 5.71 6.44
C ASN A 153 9.19 5.99 5.79
N ARG A 154 9.71 5.00 5.06
CA ARG A 154 10.81 5.17 4.10
C ARG A 154 10.21 5.18 2.71
N ILE A 155 10.20 6.34 2.06
CA ILE A 155 9.59 6.55 0.75
C ILE A 155 10.65 7.06 -0.22
N TYR A 156 11.02 6.27 -1.22
CA TYR A 156 12.15 6.57 -2.12
C TYR A 156 12.06 5.82 -3.44
N ALA A 157 12.77 6.27 -4.48
CA ALA A 157 12.91 5.55 -5.75
C ALA A 157 11.58 5.10 -6.39
N ASN A 158 10.51 5.88 -6.20
CA ASN A 158 9.29 5.76 -6.97
C ASN A 158 9.46 6.53 -8.29
N GLY A 159 8.71 6.19 -9.33
CA GLY A 159 8.81 6.82 -10.65
C GLY A 159 8.31 8.26 -10.68
N GLY A 160 7.48 8.64 -9.71
CA GLY A 160 7.02 10.00 -9.44
C GLY A 160 7.46 10.52 -8.08
N LEU A 161 6.62 11.34 -7.45
CA LEU A 161 6.85 11.95 -6.15
C LEU A 161 6.88 10.91 -5.02
N GLY A 162 7.52 11.26 -3.91
CA GLY A 162 7.44 10.46 -2.69
C GLY A 162 6.02 10.50 -2.12
N ILE A 163 5.55 11.70 -1.83
CA ILE A 163 4.18 12.00 -1.40
C ILE A 163 3.63 13.04 -2.37
N ASP A 164 2.39 12.87 -2.81
CA ASP A 164 1.66 13.78 -3.71
C ASP A 164 0.35 14.18 -3.02
N LEU A 165 0.22 15.46 -2.68
CA LEU A 165 -0.90 16.02 -1.92
C LEU A 165 -1.88 16.78 -2.84
N GLY A 166 -3.03 16.17 -3.12
CA GLY A 166 -4.15 16.76 -3.84
C GLY A 166 -4.43 16.10 -5.20
N ALA A 167 -5.28 16.75 -5.99
CA ALA A 167 -5.57 16.36 -7.38
C ALA A 167 -4.83 17.24 -8.41
N SER A 168 -4.22 18.34 -7.94
CA SER A 168 -3.26 19.13 -8.70
C SER A 168 -1.93 18.41 -8.64
N GLY A 169 -1.32 18.10 -9.79
CA GLY A 169 0.04 17.54 -9.83
C GLY A 169 1.08 18.43 -9.13
N PRO A 170 2.38 18.08 -9.23
CA PRO A 170 3.42 18.55 -8.31
C PRO A 170 3.33 20.04 -8.01
N ASP A 171 3.09 20.38 -6.75
CA ASP A 171 3.14 21.76 -6.27
C ASP A 171 4.32 21.98 -5.30
N ALA A 172 4.54 23.21 -4.85
CA ALA A 172 5.68 23.57 -4.01
C ALA A 172 5.68 22.90 -2.62
N ASN A 173 4.62 22.16 -2.25
CA ASN A 173 4.50 21.44 -0.99
C ASN A 173 4.78 19.92 -1.08
N ASP A 174 5.12 19.40 -2.26
CA ASP A 174 5.41 17.98 -2.55
C ASP A 174 6.91 17.62 -2.61
#